data_AF-A0A1J8QEI2-F1
#
_entry.id   AF-A0A1J8QEI2-F1
#
_cell.length_a   1.000
_cell.length_b   1.000
_cell.length_c   1.000
_cell.angle_alpha   90.00
_cell.angle_beta   90.00
_cell.angle_gamma   90.00
#
_symmetry.space_group_name_H-M   'P 1'
#
loop_
_entity.id
_entity.type
_entity.pdbx_description
1 polymer ?
#
loop_
_entity_poly.entity_id
_entity_poly.type
_entity_poly.pdbx_seq_one_letter_code
_entity_poly.pdbx_strand_id
1 'polypeptide(L)' 'MSDEALIASCRGWSIAFKQALYAASGDAALAAKDYDRAIELYSAAIGLDSTTDTIFVSRCTAKLGKMEWDDALVDAQRVR' A
#
# COMPACT_ATOMS: atom_id res chain seq x y z
N MET A 1 -24.24 -19.94 13.73
CA MET A 1 -23.87 -19.15 12.53
C MET A 1 -23.77 -17.66 12.86
N SER A 2 -22.91 -17.27 13.80
CA SER A 2 -22.85 -15.88 14.30
C SER A 2 -21.43 -15.38 14.54
N ASP A 3 -20.50 -16.28 14.88
CA ASP A 3 -19.20 -15.88 15.42
C ASP A 3 -18.16 -15.69 14.31
N GLU A 4 -18.16 -16.52 13.25
CA GLU A 4 -17.26 -16.31 12.10
C GLU A 4 -17.51 -14.98 11.38
N ALA A 5 -18.77 -14.56 11.24
CA ALA A 5 -19.13 -13.31 10.57
C ALA A 5 -18.68 -12.08 11.38
N LEU A 6 -18.80 -12.16 12.71
CA LEU A 6 -18.34 -11.09 13.60
C LEU A 6 -16.80 -11.00 13.62
N ILE A 7 -16.11 -12.16 13.68
CA ILE A 7 -14.65 -12.24 13.61
C ILE A 7 -14.13 -11.75 12.25
N ALA A 8 -14.80 -12.08 11.14
CA ALA A 8 -14.44 -11.60 9.81
C ALA A 8 -14.58 -10.07 9.68
N SER A 9 -15.63 -9.49 10.26
CA SER A 9 -15.83 -8.03 10.31
C SER A 9 -14.72 -7.33 11.13
N CYS A 10 -14.41 -7.84 12.32
CA CYS A 10 -13.33 -7.31 13.15
C CYS A 10 -11.95 -7.43 12.47
N ARG A 11 -11.69 -8.54 11.76
CA ARG A 11 -10.47 -8.72 10.96
C ARG A 11 -10.39 -7.74 9.80
N GLY A 12 -11.50 -7.52 9.09
CA GLY A 12 -11.57 -6.54 8.00
C GLY A 12 -11.23 -5.12 8.46
N TRP A 13 -11.79 -4.68 9.58
CA TRP A 13 -11.46 -3.37 10.16
C TRP A 13 -10.00 -3.27 10.62
N SER A 14 -9.46 -4.33 11.23
CA SER A 14 -8.05 -4.35 11.63
C SER A 14 -7.10 -4.33 10.43
N ILE A 15 -7.46 -4.98 9.32
CA ILE A 15 -6.64 -5.01 8.10
C ILE A 15 -6.64 -3.64 7.45
N ALA A 16 -7.82 -3.02 7.26
CA ALA A 16 -7.93 -1.68 6.71
C ALA A 16 -7.17 -0.63 7.55
N PHE A 17 -7.24 -0.73 8.88
CA PHE A 17 -6.49 0.16 9.77
C PHE A 17 -4.97 0.01 9.60
N LYS A 18 -4.46 -1.23 9.60
CA LYS A 18 -3.03 -1.50 9.39
C LYS A 18 -2.56 -1.01 8.02
N GLN A 19 -3.37 -1.22 7.00
CA GLN A 19 -3.07 -0.78 5.65
C GLN A 19 -2.97 0.74 5.55
N ALA A 20 -3.92 1.47 6.15
CA ALA A 20 -3.87 2.93 6.21
C ALA A 20 -2.62 3.43 6.96
N LEU A 21 -2.23 2.75 8.04
CA LEU A 21 -1.01 3.08 8.78
C LEU A 21 0.26 2.89 7.93
N TYR A 22 0.37 1.78 7.20
CA TYR A 22 1.49 1.54 6.30
C TYR A 22 1.53 2.55 5.14
N ALA A 23 0.36 2.86 4.54
CA ALA A 23 0.26 3.87 3.49
C ALA A 23 0.71 5.26 3.99
N ALA A 24 0.19 5.72 5.14
CA ALA A 24 0.58 7.00 5.72
C ALA A 24 2.07 7.07 6.08
N SER A 25 2.65 5.95 6.55
CA SER A 25 4.09 5.86 6.81
C SER A 25 4.89 5.92 5.51
N GLY A 26 4.39 5.29 4.44
CA GLY A 26 4.95 5.37 3.09
C GLY A 26 4.92 6.79 2.52
N ASP A 27 3.82 7.52 2.73
CA ASP A 27 3.67 8.91 2.30
C ASP A 27 4.69 9.81 3.01
N ALA A 28 4.91 9.59 4.31
CA ALA A 28 5.92 10.32 5.07
C ALA A 28 7.34 10.03 4.56
N ALA A 29 7.66 8.76 4.26
CA ALA A 29 8.94 8.38 3.67
C ALA A 29 9.14 8.98 2.26
N LEU A 30 8.09 8.97 1.44
CA LEU A 30 8.09 9.59 0.11
C LEU A 30 8.33 11.10 0.19
N ALA A 31 7.69 11.79 1.13
CA ALA A 31 7.93 13.21 1.38
C ALA A 31 9.37 13.50 1.82
N ALA A 32 10.00 12.57 2.55
CA ALA A 32 11.41 12.63 2.91
C ALA A 32 12.36 12.24 1.76
N LYS A 33 11.83 11.86 0.59
CA LYS A 33 12.58 11.29 -0.56
C LYS A 33 13.33 9.99 -0.22
N ASP A 34 12.92 9.32 0.85
CA ASP A 34 13.39 7.98 1.18
C ASP A 34 12.57 6.97 0.36
N TYR A 35 12.94 6.86 -0.92
CA TYR A 35 12.17 6.09 -1.88
C TYR A 35 12.18 4.60 -1.57
N ASP A 36 13.31 4.05 -1.11
CA ASP A 36 13.41 2.65 -0.70
C ASP A 36 12.43 2.34 0.42
N ARG A 37 12.43 3.18 1.46
CA ARG A 37 11.53 2.98 2.59
C ARG A 37 10.07 3.15 2.21
N ALA A 38 9.77 4.12 1.34
CA ALA A 38 8.41 4.32 0.83
C ALA A 38 7.92 3.07 0.06
N ILE A 39 8.75 2.51 -0.83
CA ILE A 39 8.42 1.32 -1.62
C ILE A 39 8.14 0.11 -0.71
N GLU A 40 8.96 -0.11 0.32
CA GLU A 40 8.75 -1.18 1.30
C GLU A 40 7.41 -1.04 2.02
N LEU A 41 7.09 0.17 2.50
CA LEU A 41 5.89 0.45 3.27
C LEU A 41 4.62 0.30 2.42
N TYR A 42 4.63 0.81 1.18
CA TYR A 42 3.50 0.59 0.27
C TYR A 42 3.37 -0.89 -0.13
N SER A 43 4.48 -1.62 -0.28
CA SER A 43 4.43 -3.05 -0.57
C SER A 43 3.84 -3.85 0.59
N ALA A 44 4.16 -3.48 1.84
CA ALA A 44 3.52 -4.05 3.02
C ALA A 44 2.01 -3.74 3.05
N ALA A 45 1.61 -2.52 2.68
CA ALA A 45 0.20 -2.15 2.58
C ALA A 45 -0.54 -2.90 1.46
N ILE A 46 0.13 -3.16 0.33
CA ILE A 46 -0.43 -3.95 -0.79
C ILE A 46 -0.57 -5.43 -0.42
N GLY A 47 0.32 -5.97 0.42
CA GLY A 47 0.23 -7.34 0.91
C GLY A 47 -0.93 -7.59 1.88
N LEU A 48 -1.61 -6.53 2.33
CA LEU A 48 -2.85 -6.63 3.11
C LEU A 48 -4.02 -6.59 2.11
N ASP A 49 -4.79 -7.68 2.02
CA ASP A 49 -5.83 -7.99 1.00
C ASP A 49 -6.83 -6.88 0.63
N SER A 50 -6.91 -5.77 1.38
CA SER A 50 -7.76 -4.61 1.09
C SER A 50 -7.11 -3.60 0.12
N THR A 51 -6.46 -4.05 -0.95
CA THR A 51 -5.71 -3.17 -1.85
C THR A 51 -6.58 -2.13 -2.56
N THR A 52 -6.27 -0.85 -2.36
CA THR A 52 -6.85 0.28 -3.10
C THR A 52 -5.87 0.75 -4.18
N ASP A 53 -6.39 1.15 -5.34
CA ASP A 53 -5.60 1.68 -6.46
C ASP A 53 -4.64 2.80 -6.04
N THR A 54 -5.04 3.61 -5.07
CA THR A 54 -4.22 4.69 -4.48
C THR A 54 -2.85 4.22 -4.01
N ILE A 55 -2.74 3.02 -3.42
CA ILE A 55 -1.46 2.54 -2.87
C ILE A 55 -0.50 2.15 -3.99
N PHE A 56 -1.02 1.61 -5.10
CA PHE A 56 -0.21 1.36 -6.29
C PHE A 56 0.27 2.66 -6.93
N VAL A 57 -0.56 3.71 -6.96
CA VAL A 57 -0.15 5.05 -7.43
C VAL A 57 0.96 5.62 -6.55
N SER A 58 0.85 5.53 -5.23
CA SER A 58 1.88 6.03 -4.32
C SER A 58 3.19 5.24 -4.44
N ARG A 59 3.14 3.91 -4.59
CA ARG A 59 4.34 3.08 -4.84
C ARG A 59 4.97 3.37 -6.19
N CYS A 60 4.15 3.54 -7.22
CA CYS A 60 4.60 3.98 -8.54
C CYS A 60 5.37 5.30 -8.43
N THR A 61 4.82 6.29 -7.72
CA THR A 61 5.48 7.59 -7.50
C THR A 61 6.83 7.45 -6.79
N ALA A 62 6.92 6.58 -5.78
CA ALA A 62 8.19 6.29 -5.10
C ALA A 62 9.24 5.67 -6.05
N LYS A 63 8.84 4.68 -6.85
CA LYS A 63 9.71 4.04 -7.85
C LYS A 63 10.16 5.00 -8.95
N LEU A 64 9.27 5.87 -9.43
CA LEU A 64 9.62 6.95 -10.36
C LEU A 64 10.66 7.90 -9.74
N GLY A 65 10.48 8.26 -8.47
CA GLY A 65 11.46 9.06 -7.71
C GLY A 65 12.83 8.39 -7.58
N LYS A 66 12.86 7.06 -7.49
CA LYS A 66 14.08 6.23 -7.48
C LYS A 66 14.64 5.92 -8.88
N MET A 67 13.95 6.32 -9.94
CA MET A 67 14.27 6.01 -11.34
C MET A 67 14.12 4.52 -11.73
N GLU A 68 13.27 3.79 -11.01
CA GLU A 68 12.90 2.40 -11.30
C GLU A 68 11.68 2.36 -12.24
N TRP A 69 11.89 2.81 -13.49
CA TRP A 69 10.81 3.06 -14.45
C TRP A 69 10.01 1.81 -14.84
N ASP A 70 10.72 0.68 -15.04
CA ASP A 70 10.08 -0.58 -15.43
C ASP A 70 9.16 -1.10 -14.31
N ASP A 71 9.62 -1.04 -13.07
CA ASP A 71 8.84 -1.45 -11.91
C ASP A 71 7.68 -0.48 -11.60
N ALA A 72 7.84 0.80 -11.94
CA ALA A 72 6.77 1.79 -11.84
C ALA A 72 5.67 1.52 -12.87
N LEU A 73 6.04 1.10 -14.10
CA LEU A 73 5.08 0.74 -15.14
C LEU A 73 4.21 -0.45 -14.71
N VAL A 74 4.80 -1.45 -14.04
CA VAL A 74 4.04 -2.60 -13.50
C VAL A 74 2.96 -2.13 -12.52
N ASP A 75 3.27 -1.16 -11.65
CA ASP A 75 2.30 -0.61 -10.71
C ASP A 75 1.22 0.21 -11.44
N ALA A 76 1.60 1.01 -12.44
CA ALA A 76 0.67 1.79 -13.24
C ALA A 76 -0.31 0.92 -14.03
N GLN A 77 0.12 -0.25 -14.50
CA GLN A 77 -0.75 -1.22 -15.19
C GLN A 77 -1.72 -1.94 -14.24
N ARG A 78 -1.47 -1.90 -12.93
CA ARG A 78 -2.33 -2.54 -11.93
C ARG A 78 -3.50 -1.67 -11.48
N VAL A 79 -3.36 -0.35 -11.63
CA VAL A 79 -4.41 0.64 -11.38
C VAL A 79 -5.47 0.53 -12.49
N ARG A 80 -6.72 0.29 -12.12
CA ARG A 80 -7.83 0.12 -13.07
C ARG A 80 -8.67 1.38 -13.25
#